data_AF-A0A8R1DLY7-F1
#
_entry.id   AF-A0A8R1DLY7-F1
#
_cell.length_a   1.000
_cell.length_b   1.000
_cell.length_c   1.000
_cell.angle_alpha   90.00
_cell.angle_beta   90.00
_cell.angle_gamma   90.00
#
_symmetry.space_group_name_H-M   'P 1'
#
loop_
_entity.id
_entity.type
_entity.pdbx_description
1 polymer ?
#
loop_
_entity_poly.entity_id
_entity_poly.type
_entity_poly.pdbx_seq_one_letter_code
_entity_poly.pdbx_strand_id
1 'polypeptide(L)'
;MLPVIAGYPLGLLKLFGIPTAYQTFIVFVLCTTVGVAILGIFENRYYLLFVTDNFWKKTRIWFYISNYVLAALFFVPLFLFVPEQEEALKKAFDTIYLL
;
A
#
# COMPACT_ATOMS: atom_id res chain seq x y z
N MET A 1 -3.33 -21.80 -3.63
CA MET A 1 -4.29 -20.69 -3.75
C MET A 1 -3.96 -19.69 -2.66
N LEU A 2 -3.71 -18.43 -3.01
CA LEU A 2 -3.56 -17.38 -1.99
C LEU A 2 -4.94 -17.06 -1.43
N PRO A 3 -5.07 -16.78 -0.13
CA PRO A 3 -6.37 -16.46 0.48
C PRO A 3 -6.99 -15.25 -0.22
N VAL A 4 -8.29 -15.31 -0.47
CA VAL A 4 -9.05 -14.14 -0.95
C VAL A 4 -9.06 -13.11 0.17
N ILE A 5 -8.36 -11.99 -0.05
CA ILE A 5 -8.38 -10.84 0.87
C ILE A 5 -9.70 -10.10 0.61
N ALA A 6 -10.80 -10.61 1.16
CA ALA A 6 -12.11 -9.99 1.09
C ALA A 6 -12.23 -8.87 2.14
N GLY A 7 -11.57 -7.73 1.89
CA GLY A 7 -11.73 -6.52 2.70
C GLY A 7 -12.99 -5.76 2.31
N TYR A 8 -13.91 -5.55 3.27
CA TYR A 8 -15.09 -4.68 3.07
C TYR A 8 -14.94 -3.39 3.89
N PRO A 9 -14.64 -2.25 3.26
CA PRO A 9 -14.44 -1.02 4.00
C PRO A 9 -15.80 -0.46 4.49
N LEU A 10 -16.02 -0.52 5.80
CA LEU A 10 -17.24 -0.03 6.48
C LEU A 10 -17.14 1.45 6.93
N GLY A 11 -16.26 2.24 6.32
CA GLY A 11 -15.96 3.60 6.74
C GLY A 11 -16.90 4.68 6.20
N LEU A 12 -16.67 5.94 6.63
CA LEU A 12 -17.39 7.12 6.14
C LEU A 12 -17.34 7.27 4.61
N LEU A 13 -16.23 6.86 3.98
CA LEU A 13 -16.08 6.94 2.52
C LEU A 13 -17.13 6.12 1.76
N LYS A 14 -17.68 5.07 2.38
CA LYS A 14 -18.81 4.31 1.83
C LYS A 14 -20.11 5.12 1.84
N LEU A 15 -20.36 5.92 2.89
CA LEU A 15 -21.52 6.83 2.94
C LEU A 15 -21.47 7.90 1.85
N PHE A 16 -20.26 8.31 1.43
CA PHE A 16 -20.04 9.24 0.32
C PHE A 16 -20.06 8.57 -1.08
N GLY A 17 -20.34 7.27 -1.16
CA GLY A 17 -20.45 6.55 -2.44
C GLY A 17 -19.11 6.27 -3.14
N ILE A 18 -17.98 6.36 -2.45
CA ILE A 18 -16.66 6.08 -3.05
C ILE A 18 -16.52 4.55 -3.25
N PRO A 19 -16.11 4.07 -4.43
CA PRO A 19 -15.98 2.63 -4.67
C PRO A 19 -14.95 1.98 -3.76
N THR A 20 -15.23 0.75 -3.32
CA THR A 20 -14.42 0.01 -2.34
C THR A 20 -12.98 -0.22 -2.82
N ALA A 21 -12.77 -0.40 -4.13
CA ALA A 21 -11.44 -0.59 -4.72
C ALA A 21 -10.51 0.61 -4.44
N TYR A 22 -11.01 1.84 -4.61
CA TYR A 22 -10.23 3.05 -4.33
C TYR A 22 -9.91 3.20 -2.84
N GLN A 23 -10.87 2.88 -1.96
CA GLN A 23 -10.66 2.95 -0.52
C GLN A 23 -9.56 1.97 -0.07
N THR A 24 -9.62 0.73 -0.56
CA THR A 24 -8.60 -0.30 -0.29
C THR A 24 -7.23 0.10 -0.83
N PHE A 25 -7.17 0.66 -2.05
CA PHE A 25 -5.93 1.16 -2.64
C PHE A 25 -5.27 2.25 -1.78
N ILE A 26 -6.06 3.23 -1.32
CA ILE A 26 -5.55 4.30 -0.44
C ILE A 26 -4.97 3.74 0.85
N VAL A 27 -5.64 2.77 1.48
CA VAL A 27 -5.14 2.15 2.73
C VAL A 27 -3.80 1.46 2.50
N PHE A 28 -3.65 0.68 1.41
CA PHE A 28 -2.39 0.01 1.11
C PHE A 28 -1.24 0.99 0.87
N VAL A 29 -1.48 2.03 0.06
CA VAL A 29 -0.48 3.09 -0.19
C VAL A 29 -0.07 3.78 1.11
N LEU A 30 -1.03 4.10 1.99
CA LEU A 30 -0.75 4.70 3.29
C LEU A 30 0.12 3.78 4.16
N CYS A 31 -0.21 2.50 4.28
CA CYS A 31 0.59 1.54 5.05
C CYS A 31 2.04 1.46 4.56
N THR A 32 2.28 1.39 3.25
CA THR A 32 3.64 1.39 2.71
C THR A 32 4.36 2.71 2.92
N THR A 33 3.65 3.83 2.80
CA THR A 33 4.19 5.18 3.04
C THR A 33 4.67 5.33 4.48
N VAL A 34 3.92 4.78 5.45
CA VAL A 34 4.34 4.72 6.86
C VAL A 34 5.62 3.88 7.01
N GLY A 35 5.73 2.75 6.30
CA GLY A 35 6.96 1.95 6.27
C GLY A 35 8.18 2.74 5.79
N VAL A 36 8.03 3.49 4.70
CA VAL A 36 9.09 4.38 4.18
C VAL A 36 9.44 5.48 5.18
N ALA A 37 8.46 6.05 5.88
CA ALA A 37 8.70 7.05 6.92
C ALA A 37 9.49 6.47 8.11
N ILE A 38 9.17 5.24 8.54
CA ILE A 38 9.90 4.53 9.60
C ILE A 38 11.36 4.29 9.17
N LEU A 39 11.59 3.82 7.94
CA LEU A 39 12.94 3.70 7.38
C LEU A 39 13.68 5.04 7.41
N GLY A 40 12.97 6.13 7.11
CA GLY A 40 13.44 7.51 7.22
C GLY A 40 13.98 7.86 8.60
N ILE A 41 13.22 7.54 9.64
CA ILE A 41 13.60 7.81 11.03
C ILE A 41 14.85 7.02 11.41
N PHE A 42 14.90 5.72 11.06
CA PHE A 42 16.04 4.86 11.37
C PHE A 42 17.32 5.32 10.66
N GLU A 43 17.25 5.60 9.36
CA GLU A 43 18.41 6.05 8.60
C GLU A 43 18.88 7.43 9.05
N ASN A 44 17.96 8.35 9.41
CA ASN A 44 18.35 9.65 9.95
C ASN A 44 19.10 9.52 11.28
N ARG A 45 18.66 8.59 12.15
CA ARG A 45 19.33 8.33 13.43
C ARG A 45 20.69 7.66 13.24
N TYR A 46 20.79 6.73 12.30
CA TYR A 46 22.06 6.13 11.91
C TYR A 46 23.04 7.19 11.36
N TYR A 47 22.55 8.08 10.49
CA TYR A 47 23.33 9.17 9.91
C TYR A 47 23.92 10.08 10.99
N LEU A 48 23.12 10.49 11.98
CA LEU A 48 23.57 11.36 13.07
C LEU A 48 24.63 10.71 13.97
N LEU A 49 24.57 9.40 14.20
CA LEU A 49 25.46 8.71 15.14
C LEU A 49 26.78 8.27 14.51
N PHE A 50 26.80 7.98 13.21
CA PHE A 50 27.92 7.26 12.59
C PHE A 50 28.51 7.92 11.34
N VAL A 51 27.91 9.00 10.80
CA VAL A 51 28.39 9.56 9.52
C VAL A 51 29.25 10.79 9.72
N THR A 52 30.54 10.65 9.38
CA THR A 52 31.48 11.74 9.09
C THR A 52 31.53 11.90 7.56
N ASP A 53 31.33 13.11 7.04
CA ASP A 53 31.15 13.49 5.62
C ASP A 53 31.28 12.35 4.59
N ASN A 54 30.14 11.79 4.18
CA ASN A 54 30.10 10.60 3.34
C ASN A 54 29.20 10.83 2.12
N PHE A 55 29.53 10.19 0.99
CA PHE A 55 28.78 10.28 -0.29
C PHE A 55 27.27 10.05 -0.11
N TRP A 56 26.91 9.24 0.89
CA TRP A 56 25.54 8.91 1.29
C TRP A 56 24.65 10.14 1.56
N LYS A 57 25.20 11.28 2.00
CA LYS A 57 24.43 12.52 2.24
C LYS A 57 23.72 13.03 0.98
N LYS A 58 24.32 12.82 -0.20
CA LYS A 58 23.77 13.27 -1.48
C LYS A 58 22.88 12.21 -2.13
N THR A 59 23.18 10.94 -1.93
CA THR A 59 22.40 9.81 -2.48
C THR A 59 21.14 9.49 -1.67
N ARG A 60 21.08 9.82 -0.38
CA ARG A 60 19.90 9.52 0.46
C ARG A 60 18.60 10.15 -0.04
N ILE A 61 18.65 11.36 -0.62
CA ILE A 61 17.44 12.00 -1.14
C ILE A 61 16.84 11.21 -2.31
N TRP A 62 17.70 10.70 -3.19
CA TRP A 62 17.29 9.84 -4.30
C TRP A 62 16.77 8.49 -3.79
N PHE A 63 17.38 7.94 -2.76
CA PHE A 63 16.90 6.73 -2.09
C PHE A 63 15.49 6.92 -1.50
N TYR A 64 15.21 8.05 -0.84
CA TYR A 64 13.86 8.33 -0.34
C TYR A 64 12.85 8.53 -1.45
N ILE A 65 13.19 9.32 -2.47
CA ILE A 65 12.33 9.53 -3.64
C ILE A 65 11.98 8.19 -4.28
N SER A 66 12.96 7.30 -4.51
CA SER A 66 12.70 6.00 -5.11
C SER A 66 11.79 5.13 -4.23
N ASN A 67 11.96 5.16 -2.90
CA ASN A 67 11.11 4.40 -1.99
C ASN A 67 9.66 4.92 -1.96
N TYR A 68 9.45 6.23 -1.97
CA TYR A 68 8.10 6.80 -2.04
C TYR A 68 7.43 6.54 -3.39
N VAL A 69 8.16 6.66 -4.50
CA VAL A 69 7.67 6.31 -5.84
C VAL A 69 7.30 4.83 -5.89
N LEU A 70 8.15 3.95 -5.35
CA LEU A 70 7.90 2.52 -5.32
C LEU A 70 6.70 2.19 -4.43
N ALA A 71 6.55 2.81 -3.26
CA ALA A 71 5.38 2.64 -2.39
C ALA A 71 4.06 3.03 -3.09
N ALA A 72 4.06 4.09 -3.89
CA ALA A 72 2.88 4.51 -4.65
C ALA A 72 2.58 3.56 -5.83
N LEU A 73 3.62 3.11 -6.54
CA LEU A 73 3.46 2.30 -7.75
C LEU A 73 3.28 0.80 -7.46
N PHE A 74 3.73 0.31 -6.32
CA PHE A 74 3.75 -1.13 -5.98
C PHE A 74 2.35 -1.77 -6.09
N PHE A 75 1.31 -1.06 -5.68
CA PHE A 75 -0.07 -1.55 -5.71
C PHE A 75 -0.83 -1.17 -6.98
N VAL A 76 -0.24 -0.43 -7.92
CA VAL A 76 -0.91 -0.05 -9.17
C VAL A 76 -1.26 -1.27 -10.03
N PRO A 77 -0.35 -2.24 -10.26
CA PRO A 77 -0.70 -3.46 -11.00
C PRO A 77 -1.80 -4.23 -10.28
N LEU A 78 -1.71 -4.36 -8.95
CA LEU A 78 -2.75 -5.00 -8.14
C LEU A 78 -4.10 -4.33 -8.32
N PHE A 79 -4.16 -3.00 -8.32
CA PHE A 79 -5.39 -2.25 -8.57
C PHE A 79 -5.96 -2.50 -9.98
N LEU A 80 -5.11 -2.59 -11.01
CA LEU A 80 -5.54 -2.83 -12.39
C LEU A 80 -5.95 -4.29 -12.66
N PHE A 81 -5.37 -5.26 -11.95
CA PHE A 81 -5.65 -6.68 -12.11
C PHE A 81 -6.71 -7.22 -11.15
N VAL A 82 -7.11 -6.46 -10.12
CA VAL A 82 -8.22 -6.84 -9.25
C VAL A 82 -9.51 -6.75 -10.08
N PRO A 83 -10.21 -7.88 -10.33
CA PRO A 83 -11.51 -7.83 -10.97
C PRO A 83 -12.47 -7.01 -10.10
N GLU A 84 -13.39 -6.30 -10.75
CA GLU A 84 -14.52 -5.60 -10.13
C GLU A 84 -15.03 -6.39 -8.92
N GLN A 85 -14.99 -5.78 -7.73
CA GLN A 85 -15.25 -6.45 -6.45
C GLN A 85 -16.63 -7.14 -6.43
N GLU A 86 -17.58 -6.71 -7.26
CA GLU A 86 -18.88 -7.37 -7.46
C GLU A 86 -18.76 -8.79 -8.01
N GLU A 87 -17.83 -9.06 -8.93
CA GLU A 87 -17.61 -10.38 -9.52
C GLU A 87 -16.95 -11.33 -8.50
N ALA A 88 -16.01 -10.81 -7.70
CA ALA A 88 -15.39 -11.55 -6.60
C ALA A 88 -16.40 -11.89 -5.49
N LEU A 89 -17.31 -10.95 -5.20
CA LEU A 89 -18.38 -11.15 -4.22
C LEU A 89 -19.40 -12.18 -4.72
N LYS A 90 -19.83 -12.10 -5.99
CA LYS A 90 -20.67 -13.14 -6.62
C LYS A 90 -20.01 -14.52 -6.54
N LYS A 91 -18.75 -14.65 -6.92
CA LYS A 91 -18.01 -15.92 -6.83
C LYS A 91 -17.90 -16.44 -5.40
N ALA A 92 -17.69 -15.56 -4.42
CA ALA A 92 -17.64 -15.96 -3.01
C ALA A 92 -19.00 -16.47 -2.53
N PHE A 93 -20.10 -15.79 -2.87
CA PHE A 93 -21.45 -16.26 -2.54
C PHE A 93 -21.77 -17.58 -3.25
N ASP A 94 -21.47 -17.72 -4.55
CA ASP A 94 -21.67 -18.97 -5.29
C ASP A 94 -20.89 -20.15 -4.66
N THR A 95 -19.67 -19.89 -4.17
CA THR A 95 -18.86 -20.91 -3.47
C THR A 95 -19.50 -21.34 -2.14
N ILE A 96 -20.13 -20.41 -1.41
CA ILE A 96 -20.81 -20.69 -0.14
C ILE A 96 -22.12 -21.45 -0.35
N TYR A 97 -22.87 -21.16 -1.42
CA TYR A 97 -24.14 -21.83 -1.73
C TYR A 97 -23.98 -23.19 -2.44
N LEU A 98 -22.79 -23.51 -2.93
CA LEU A 98 -22.44 -24.82 -3.52
C LEU A 98 -21.84 -25.82 -2.51
N LEU A 99 -21.72 -25.44 -1.24
CA LEU A 99 -21.39 -26.29 -0.08
C LEU A 99 -22.66 -26.59 0.74
#